data_AF-A0A327VLK7-F1
#
_entry.id   AF-A0A327VLK7-F1
#
_cell.length_a   1.000
_cell.length_b   1.000
_cell.length_c   1.000
_cell.angle_alpha   90.00
_cell.angle_beta   90.00
_cell.angle_gamma   90.00
#
_symmetry.space_group_name_H-M   'P 1'
#
loop_
_entity.id
_entity.type
_entity.pdbx_description
1 polymer ?
#
loop_
_entity_poly.entity_id
_entity_poly.type
_entity_poly.pdbx_seq_one_letter_code
_entity_poly.pdbx_strand_id
1 'polypeptide(L)'
;MKIFFKYILGLLIPMLMASVNELSAQIKVPDTKLLGTWELVQVSYEAYHMQLGTLLKSKTITGKDMKAIPGGGLIEQLEFLSDFCMVKFHLSMDRWKYSCPENGRLLIQTYPVNKEAKQSQEPLFEGPYALLPGDTLALGSMTNNYMDPRDGVPMKIVYQCKFKKK
;
A
#
# COMPACT_ATOMS: atom_id res chain seq x y z
N MET A 1 14.90 53.96 29.55
CA MET A 1 13.47 53.60 29.71
C MET A 1 13.03 52.90 28.43
N LYS A 2 12.42 51.69 28.38
CA LYS A 2 11.27 51.11 29.12
C LYS A 2 9.99 51.95 28.94
N ILE A 3 8.81 51.47 28.52
CA ILE A 3 8.24 50.19 27.99
C ILE A 3 6.95 50.55 27.19
N PHE A 4 6.22 49.73 26.40
CA PHE A 4 6.21 48.30 25.99
C PHE A 4 6.16 48.22 24.43
N PHE A 5 6.23 47.10 23.69
CA PHE A 5 6.20 45.64 23.95
C PHE A 5 4.82 44.94 24.11
N LYS A 6 3.95 44.93 23.07
CA LYS A 6 2.88 43.91 22.86
C LYS A 6 2.21 43.98 21.47
N TYR A 7 2.56 43.07 20.56
CA TYR A 7 1.63 42.49 19.58
C TYR A 7 2.02 41.04 19.34
N ILE A 8 1.23 40.12 19.88
CA ILE A 8 1.36 38.68 19.63
C ILE A 8 0.51 38.38 18.39
N LEU A 9 1.17 38.28 17.24
CA LEU A 9 0.59 37.85 15.98
C LEU A 9 1.71 37.12 15.22
N GLY A 10 1.55 35.91 14.72
CA GLY A 10 0.37 35.04 14.74
C GLY A 10 0.67 33.72 14.04
N LEU A 11 1.88 33.18 14.26
CA LEU A 11 2.42 32.01 13.54
C LEU A 11 2.26 30.71 14.34
N LEU A 12 1.04 30.46 14.81
CA LEU A 12 0.57 29.09 15.00
C LEU A 12 0.40 28.47 13.61
N ILE A 13 1.48 27.89 13.09
CA ILE A 13 1.42 27.08 11.87
C ILE A 13 0.44 25.92 12.15
N PRO A 14 -0.66 25.76 11.39
CA PRO A 14 -1.55 24.64 11.55
C PRO A 14 -0.84 23.38 11.03
N MET A 15 -0.12 22.69 11.91
CA MET A 15 0.53 21.41 11.64
C MET A 15 -0.50 20.28 11.61
N LEU A 16 -1.44 20.39 10.66
CA LEU A 16 -2.67 19.60 10.54
C LEU A 16 -2.80 19.08 9.10
N MET A 17 -3.34 17.86 8.96
CA MET A 17 -3.71 17.22 7.69
C MET A 17 -2.58 16.81 6.73
N ALA A 18 -1.39 16.48 7.23
CA ALA A 18 -0.33 15.85 6.42
C ALA A 18 -0.60 14.36 6.08
N SER A 19 -1.58 13.72 6.70
CA SER A 19 -1.68 12.24 6.82
C SER A 19 -2.68 11.55 5.87
N VAL A 20 -3.24 12.24 4.89
CA VAL A 20 -4.39 11.72 4.10
C VAL A 20 -4.09 11.60 2.60
N ASN A 21 -3.01 12.21 2.09
CA ASN A 21 -2.78 12.35 0.64
C ASN A 21 -1.33 12.08 0.16
N GLU A 22 -0.52 11.33 0.92
CA GLU A 22 0.87 10.97 0.55
C GLU A 22 1.01 10.26 -0.82
N LEU A 23 -0.06 9.61 -1.28
CA LEU A 23 -0.14 8.89 -2.55
C LEU A 23 -0.74 9.72 -3.70
N SER A 24 -1.20 10.94 -3.42
CA SER A 24 -1.74 11.84 -4.44
C SER A 24 -0.62 12.65 -5.11
N ALA A 25 -0.65 12.71 -6.44
CA ALA A 25 0.24 13.56 -7.26
C ALA A 25 1.77 13.31 -7.14
N GLN A 26 2.24 12.06 -7.01
CA GLN A 26 3.65 11.77 -7.32
C GLN A 26 3.93 11.82 -8.84
N ILE A 27 5.06 12.43 -9.19
CA ILE A 27 5.64 12.47 -10.53
C ILE A 27 6.11 11.06 -10.93
N LYS A 28 6.01 10.71 -12.23
CA LYS A 28 6.48 9.43 -12.81
C LYS A 28 7.81 8.97 -12.22
N VAL A 29 7.77 7.96 -11.35
CA VAL A 29 8.95 7.29 -10.81
C VAL A 29 9.47 6.31 -11.88
N PRO A 30 10.75 6.39 -12.31
CA PRO A 30 11.31 5.41 -13.23
C PRO A 30 11.35 4.02 -12.60
N ASP A 31 10.97 2.98 -13.35
CA ASP A 31 10.93 1.57 -12.93
C ASP A 31 12.28 1.11 -12.33
N THR A 32 13.39 1.67 -12.82
CA THR A 32 14.75 1.40 -12.30
C THR A 32 14.95 1.79 -10.84
N LYS A 33 14.15 2.71 -10.29
CA LYS A 33 14.19 3.06 -8.85
C LYS A 33 13.51 2.02 -7.96
N LEU A 34 12.55 1.27 -8.50
CA LEU A 34 11.88 0.16 -7.79
C LEU A 34 12.79 -1.06 -7.64
N LEU A 35 13.80 -1.25 -8.50
CA LEU A 35 14.65 -2.45 -8.52
C LEU A 35 15.29 -2.76 -7.15
N GLY A 36 15.26 -4.03 -6.76
CA GLY A 36 15.74 -4.53 -5.47
C GLY A 36 14.63 -5.02 -4.53
N THR A 37 15.02 -5.40 -3.32
CA THR A 37 14.13 -6.00 -2.30
C THR A 37 13.52 -4.96 -1.37
N TRP A 38 12.24 -5.12 -1.05
CA TRP A 38 11.46 -4.28 -0.15
C TRP A 38 10.72 -5.15 0.87
N GLU A 39 11.00 -4.95 2.15
CA GLU A 39 10.40 -5.68 3.27
C GLU A 39 9.21 -4.87 3.83
N LEU A 40 8.09 -5.51 4.15
CA LEU A 40 6.93 -4.82 4.71
C LEU A 40 7.26 -4.23 6.09
N VAL A 41 6.97 -2.94 6.30
CA VAL A 41 7.21 -2.25 7.59
C VAL A 41 5.95 -1.68 8.25
N GLN A 42 4.92 -1.34 7.46
CA GLN A 42 3.64 -0.85 7.96
C GLN A 42 2.48 -1.32 7.07
N VAL A 43 1.35 -1.64 7.69
CA VAL A 43 0.03 -1.72 7.03
C VAL A 43 -0.94 -0.81 7.76
N SER A 44 -1.65 0.03 7.02
CA SER A 44 -2.84 0.74 7.49
C SER A 44 -4.06 0.08 6.86
N TYR A 45 -5.02 -0.41 7.65
CA TYR A 45 -6.21 -1.09 7.12
C TYR A 45 -7.52 -0.65 7.75
N GLU A 46 -8.58 -0.80 6.97
CA GLU A 46 -9.97 -0.52 7.30
C GLU A 46 -10.82 -1.73 6.94
N ALA A 47 -11.62 -2.23 7.88
CA ALA A 47 -12.40 -3.44 7.74
C ALA A 47 -13.90 -3.14 7.88
N TYR A 48 -14.68 -3.56 6.90
CA TYR A 48 -16.07 -3.18 6.69
C TYR A 48 -16.99 -4.40 6.63
N HIS A 49 -18.23 -4.25 7.13
CA HIS A 49 -19.32 -5.19 6.86
C HIS A 49 -19.75 -5.04 5.40
N MET A 50 -19.67 -6.10 4.57
CA MET A 50 -19.88 -5.95 3.11
C MET A 50 -21.29 -5.48 2.75
N GLN A 51 -22.32 -6.07 3.35
CA GLN A 51 -23.73 -5.74 3.06
C GLN A 51 -24.16 -4.34 3.54
N LEU A 52 -23.65 -3.89 4.69
CA LEU A 52 -24.07 -2.63 5.33
C LEU A 52 -23.15 -1.44 4.98
N GLY A 53 -21.99 -1.69 4.38
CA GLY A 53 -20.95 -0.68 4.12
C GLY A 53 -20.29 -0.11 5.39
N THR A 54 -20.71 -0.53 6.58
CA THR A 54 -20.28 0.02 7.87
C THR A 54 -18.81 -0.30 8.16
N LEU A 55 -18.01 0.71 8.46
CA LEU A 55 -16.66 0.56 9.00
C LEU A 55 -16.75 -0.06 10.40
N LEU A 56 -16.18 -1.26 10.57
CA LEU A 56 -16.15 -1.97 11.85
C LEU A 56 -14.83 -1.73 12.61
N LYS A 57 -13.74 -1.47 11.88
CA LYS A 57 -12.40 -1.30 12.46
C LYS A 57 -11.47 -0.55 11.52
N SER A 58 -10.69 0.39 12.03
CA SER A 58 -9.53 0.98 11.35
C SER A 58 -8.30 0.82 12.26
N LYS A 59 -7.15 0.38 11.72
CA LYS A 59 -5.91 0.23 12.49
C LYS A 59 -4.67 0.32 11.59
N THR A 60 -3.65 1.04 12.07
CA THR A 60 -2.26 0.92 11.59
C THR A 60 -1.48 -0.10 12.43
N ILE A 61 -0.73 -0.98 11.77
CA ILE A 61 0.14 -1.98 12.37
C ILE A 61 1.54 -1.87 11.77
N THR A 62 2.57 -2.07 12.60
CA THR A 62 3.98 -2.17 12.20
C THR A 62 4.62 -3.40 12.83
N GLY A 63 5.77 -3.83 12.31
CA GLY A 63 6.52 -4.96 12.88
C GLY A 63 5.81 -6.32 12.82
N LYS A 64 6.07 -7.18 13.81
CA LYS A 64 5.66 -8.60 13.80
C LYS A 64 4.14 -8.82 13.78
N ASP A 65 3.37 -7.88 14.33
CA ASP A 65 1.92 -7.93 14.44
C ASP A 65 1.18 -7.94 13.09
N MET A 66 1.84 -7.59 11.98
CA MET A 66 1.22 -7.53 10.66
C MET A 66 0.71 -8.90 10.18
N LYS A 67 1.24 -10.02 10.74
CA LYS A 67 0.75 -11.37 10.47
C LYS A 67 -0.64 -11.68 11.06
N ALA A 68 -1.18 -10.81 11.92
CA ALA A 68 -2.52 -10.91 12.49
C ALA A 68 -3.60 -10.14 11.69
N ILE A 69 -3.30 -9.70 10.46
CA ILE A 69 -4.26 -9.03 9.58
C ILE A 69 -5.13 -10.10 8.88
N PRO A 70 -6.47 -10.07 9.02
CA PRO A 70 -7.35 -11.11 8.50
C PRO A 70 -7.53 -11.04 6.98
N GLY A 71 -7.93 -12.17 6.39
CA GLY A 71 -8.26 -12.33 4.97
C GLY A 71 -7.20 -13.01 4.11
N GLY A 72 -5.95 -13.12 4.61
CA GLY A 72 -4.85 -13.65 3.82
C GLY A 72 -4.39 -12.71 2.70
N GLY A 73 -3.42 -13.14 1.90
CA GLY A 73 -2.91 -12.34 0.78
C GLY A 73 -2.14 -11.07 1.17
N LEU A 74 -1.73 -10.91 2.44
CA LEU A 74 -0.85 -9.81 2.81
C LEU A 74 0.57 -10.08 2.28
N ILE A 75 1.08 -9.16 1.47
CA ILE A 75 2.44 -9.20 0.91
C ILE A 75 3.45 -8.90 2.02
N GLU A 76 4.27 -9.88 2.41
CA GLU A 76 5.37 -9.71 3.37
C GLU A 76 6.60 -9.02 2.74
N GLN A 77 6.87 -9.28 1.45
CA GLN A 77 8.05 -8.76 0.74
C GLN A 77 7.77 -8.63 -0.77
N LEU A 78 8.34 -7.60 -1.39
CA LEU A 78 8.40 -7.39 -2.84
C LEU A 78 9.87 -7.39 -3.29
N GLU A 79 10.17 -8.00 -4.42
CA GLU A 79 11.49 -7.91 -5.06
C GLU A 79 11.31 -7.59 -6.53
N PHE A 80 11.66 -6.37 -6.95
CA PHE A 80 11.55 -5.93 -8.33
C PHE A 80 12.85 -6.21 -9.08
N LEU A 81 12.74 -6.99 -10.16
CA LEU A 81 13.82 -7.34 -11.09
C LEU A 81 13.49 -6.76 -12.47
N SER A 82 14.38 -6.87 -13.44
CA SER A 82 14.24 -6.23 -14.76
C SER A 82 12.91 -6.53 -15.49
N ASP A 83 12.41 -7.76 -15.39
CA ASP A 83 11.30 -8.25 -16.22
C ASP A 83 10.08 -8.75 -15.40
N PHE A 84 10.18 -8.75 -14.07
CA PHE A 84 9.16 -9.29 -13.15
C PHE A 84 9.39 -8.83 -11.72
N CYS A 85 8.35 -8.98 -10.89
CA CYS A 85 8.43 -8.88 -9.45
C CYS A 85 8.23 -10.25 -8.82
N MET A 86 9.06 -10.63 -7.85
CA MET A 86 8.77 -11.73 -6.94
C MET A 86 8.01 -11.19 -5.73
N VAL A 87 6.88 -11.81 -5.43
CA VAL A 87 5.99 -11.37 -4.34
C VAL A 87 5.84 -12.50 -3.34
N LYS A 88 6.19 -12.21 -2.09
CA LYS A 88 6.19 -13.18 -1.00
C LYS A 88 5.02 -12.90 -0.06
N PHE A 89 4.27 -13.95 0.22
CA PHE A 89 3.24 -14.01 1.25
C PHE A 89 3.73 -14.83 2.43
N HIS A 90 2.88 -15.02 3.42
CA HIS A 90 3.20 -15.80 4.61
C HIS A 90 3.59 -17.27 4.32
N LEU A 91 2.95 -17.90 3.32
CA LEU A 91 3.07 -19.33 3.01
C LEU A 91 3.42 -19.63 1.54
N SER A 92 3.54 -18.61 0.69
CA SER A 92 3.79 -18.76 -0.75
C SER A 92 4.68 -17.64 -1.28
N MET A 93 5.25 -17.86 -2.47
CA MET A 93 6.02 -16.86 -3.20
C MET A 93 5.70 -17.00 -4.68
N ASP A 94 5.10 -15.96 -5.26
CA ASP A 94 4.64 -15.94 -6.63
C ASP A 94 5.50 -15.04 -7.51
N ARG A 95 5.52 -15.34 -8.81
CA ARG A 95 6.15 -14.51 -9.84
C ARG A 95 5.07 -13.72 -10.57
N TRP A 96 5.16 -12.40 -10.52
CA TRP A 96 4.20 -11.48 -11.14
C TRP A 96 4.89 -10.58 -12.16
N LYS A 97 4.17 -10.19 -13.23
CA LYS A 97 4.61 -9.13 -14.13
C LYS A 97 4.25 -7.78 -13.51
N TYR A 98 5.12 -6.79 -13.62
CA TYR A 98 4.79 -5.40 -13.26
C TYR A 98 5.13 -4.43 -14.39
N SER A 99 4.62 -3.21 -14.30
CA SER A 99 5.04 -2.06 -15.11
C SER A 99 4.58 -0.74 -14.48
N CYS A 100 5.30 0.35 -14.74
CA CYS A 100 4.95 1.70 -14.29
C CYS A 100 4.46 2.59 -15.46
N PRO A 101 3.19 2.46 -15.91
CA PRO A 101 2.62 3.36 -16.91
C PRO A 101 2.74 4.85 -16.51
N GLU A 102 2.80 5.73 -17.51
CA GLU A 102 3.13 7.15 -17.32
C GLU A 102 2.10 7.97 -16.51
N ASN A 103 0.96 7.35 -16.19
CA ASN A 103 -0.10 7.90 -15.34
C ASN A 103 0.20 7.79 -13.82
N GLY A 104 1.42 7.39 -13.42
CA GLY A 104 1.84 7.33 -12.01
C GLY A 104 1.24 6.15 -11.23
N ARG A 105 0.71 5.14 -11.93
CA ARG A 105 0.17 3.92 -11.33
C ARG A 105 1.17 2.77 -11.47
N LEU A 106 1.21 1.89 -10.48
CA LEU A 106 1.92 0.61 -10.57
C LEU A 106 0.89 -0.44 -10.96
N LEU A 107 1.12 -1.08 -12.11
CA LEU A 107 0.33 -2.19 -12.62
C LEU A 107 1.04 -3.50 -12.27
N ILE A 108 0.31 -4.44 -11.67
CA ILE A 108 0.80 -5.77 -11.29
C ILE A 108 -0.20 -6.82 -11.81
N GLN A 109 0.32 -7.84 -12.49
CA GLN A 109 -0.46 -8.93 -13.10
C GLN A 109 0.20 -10.28 -12.81
N THR A 110 -0.57 -11.37 -12.82
CA THR A 110 0.00 -12.73 -12.87
C THR A 110 1.00 -12.86 -14.02
N TYR A 111 2.15 -13.49 -13.79
CA TYR A 111 3.11 -13.72 -14.87
C TYR A 111 2.57 -14.82 -15.81
N PRO A 112 2.51 -14.59 -17.14
CA PRO A 112 1.87 -15.54 -18.05
C PRO A 112 2.68 -16.84 -18.16
N VAL A 113 2.09 -17.95 -17.72
CA VAL A 113 2.72 -19.28 -17.74
C VAL A 113 2.92 -19.79 -19.18
N ASN A 114 1.98 -19.49 -20.08
CA ASN A 114 2.05 -19.80 -21.52
C ASN A 114 1.95 -18.51 -22.36
N LYS A 115 2.84 -18.36 -23.34
CA LYS A 115 2.89 -17.18 -24.24
C LYS A 115 1.65 -17.01 -25.14
N GLU A 116 0.88 -18.07 -25.35
CA GLU A 116 -0.28 -18.09 -26.25
C GLU A 116 -1.60 -17.72 -25.55
N ALA A 117 -1.60 -17.69 -24.21
CA ALA A 117 -2.78 -17.40 -23.41
C ALA A 117 -3.14 -15.90 -23.45
N LYS A 118 -3.83 -15.46 -24.52
CA LYS A 118 -4.45 -14.13 -24.67
C LYS A 118 -5.63 -13.88 -23.71
N GLN A 119 -5.66 -14.54 -22.55
CA GLN A 119 -6.70 -14.30 -21.55
C GLN A 119 -6.39 -12.98 -20.85
N SER A 120 -7.38 -12.07 -20.81
CA SER A 120 -7.24 -10.80 -20.10
C SER A 120 -7.22 -11.05 -18.60
N GLN A 121 -6.03 -11.32 -18.06
CA GLN A 121 -5.80 -11.45 -16.62
C GLN A 121 -5.94 -10.07 -15.98
N GLU A 122 -7.01 -9.88 -15.21
CA GLU A 122 -7.25 -8.67 -14.42
C GLU A 122 -6.04 -8.40 -13.52
N PRO A 123 -5.66 -7.13 -13.32
CA PRO A 123 -4.50 -6.81 -12.49
C PRO A 123 -4.76 -7.17 -11.02
N LEU A 124 -3.81 -7.88 -10.43
CA LEU A 124 -3.78 -8.21 -9.01
C LEU A 124 -3.64 -6.93 -8.16
N PHE A 125 -2.99 -5.91 -8.72
CA PHE A 125 -3.03 -4.55 -8.22
C PHE A 125 -2.90 -3.56 -9.39
N GLU A 126 -3.75 -2.54 -9.42
CA GLU A 126 -3.51 -1.34 -10.23
C GLU A 126 -3.88 -0.10 -9.41
N GLY A 127 -2.89 0.63 -8.92
CA GLY A 127 -3.09 1.76 -8.03
C GLY A 127 -1.94 2.75 -8.02
N PRO A 128 -2.10 3.91 -7.38
CA PRO A 128 -1.00 4.83 -7.15
C PRO A 128 0.07 4.16 -6.30
N TYR A 129 1.31 4.57 -6.49
CA TYR A 129 2.44 4.20 -5.64
C TYR A 129 3.32 5.44 -5.44
N ALA A 130 4.13 5.41 -4.39
CA ALA A 130 5.02 6.52 -4.06
C ALA A 130 6.36 5.99 -3.54
N LEU A 131 7.46 6.61 -4.00
CA LEU A 131 8.73 6.52 -3.29
C LEU A 131 8.81 7.71 -2.33
N LEU A 132 8.78 7.40 -1.04
CA LEU A 132 8.87 8.33 0.08
C LEU A 132 10.33 8.44 0.56
N PRO A 133 10.70 9.55 1.24
CA PRO A 133 12.05 9.75 1.76
C PRO A 133 12.57 8.59 2.63
N GLY A 134 13.86 8.30 2.52
CA GLY A 134 14.46 7.17 3.21
C GLY A 134 13.95 5.83 2.68
N ASP A 135 14.04 5.62 1.37
CA ASP A 135 13.87 4.33 0.68
C ASP A 135 12.62 3.55 1.11
N THR A 136 11.48 4.24 1.15
CA THR A 136 10.19 3.68 1.56
C THR A 136 9.21 3.68 0.39
N LEU A 137 8.80 2.50 -0.07
CA LEU A 137 7.77 2.33 -1.09
C LEU A 137 6.40 2.27 -0.42
N ALA A 138 5.53 3.23 -0.71
CA ALA A 138 4.12 3.17 -0.33
C ALA A 138 3.29 2.70 -1.53
N LEU A 139 2.40 1.74 -1.30
CA LEU A 139 1.38 1.31 -2.27
C LEU A 139 0.00 1.82 -1.89
N GLY A 140 -0.78 2.18 -2.91
CA GLY A 140 -2.19 2.53 -2.78
C GLY A 140 -3.07 1.40 -2.25
N SER A 141 -4.34 1.74 -1.99
CA SER A 141 -5.29 0.83 -1.35
C SER A 141 -5.53 -0.44 -2.18
N MET A 142 -5.09 -1.58 -1.66
CA MET A 142 -5.53 -2.91 -2.05
C MET A 142 -6.83 -3.27 -1.33
N THR A 143 -7.58 -4.23 -1.87
CA THR A 143 -8.80 -4.75 -1.22
C THR A 143 -8.84 -6.26 -1.26
N ASN A 144 -9.25 -6.88 -0.16
CA ASN A 144 -9.54 -8.32 -0.09
C ASN A 144 -10.90 -8.55 0.60
N ASN A 145 -11.57 -9.65 0.30
CA ASN A 145 -12.87 -10.03 0.88
C ASN A 145 -12.72 -11.36 1.60
N TYR A 146 -13.24 -11.47 2.83
CA TYR A 146 -13.15 -12.68 3.65
C TYR A 146 -14.40 -12.86 4.51
N MET A 147 -14.57 -14.03 5.11
CA MET A 147 -15.63 -14.28 6.10
C MET A 147 -15.05 -14.14 7.51
N ASP A 148 -15.64 -13.35 8.40
CA ASP A 148 -15.16 -13.31 9.79
C ASP A 148 -15.39 -14.69 10.44
N PRO A 149 -14.33 -15.39 10.90
CA PRO A 149 -14.45 -16.75 11.41
C PRO A 149 -15.17 -16.85 12.75
N ARG A 150 -15.49 -15.72 13.40
CA ARG A 150 -16.23 -15.69 14.68
C ARG A 150 -17.73 -15.63 14.46
N ASP A 151 -18.15 -14.74 13.57
CA ASP A 151 -19.55 -14.32 13.41
C ASP A 151 -20.18 -14.82 12.08
N GLY A 152 -19.38 -15.38 11.16
CA GLY A 152 -19.85 -15.86 9.85
C GLY A 152 -20.27 -14.74 8.89
N VAL A 153 -19.77 -13.51 9.12
CA VAL A 153 -20.18 -12.30 8.39
C VAL A 153 -19.22 -11.99 7.23
N PRO A 154 -19.73 -11.68 6.02
CA PRO A 154 -18.89 -11.28 4.89
C PRO A 154 -18.30 -9.89 5.10
N MET A 155 -16.97 -9.81 5.09
CA MET A 155 -16.18 -8.62 5.38
C MET A 155 -15.25 -8.24 4.24
N LYS A 156 -15.15 -6.93 3.99
CA LYS A 156 -14.16 -6.34 3.07
C LYS A 156 -13.07 -5.68 3.90
N ILE A 157 -11.81 -5.99 3.61
CA ILE A 157 -10.66 -5.24 4.11
C ILE A 157 -10.09 -4.38 2.99
N VAL A 158 -9.88 -3.10 3.27
CA VAL A 158 -9.13 -2.14 2.45
C VAL A 158 -7.81 -1.90 3.17
N TYR A 159 -6.67 -2.00 2.48
CA TYR A 159 -5.37 -1.85 3.14
C TYR A 159 -4.32 -1.17 2.25
N GLN A 160 -3.47 -0.36 2.88
CA GLN A 160 -2.32 0.31 2.28
C GLN A 160 -1.05 -0.21 2.95
N CYS A 161 -0.04 -0.53 2.15
CA CYS A 161 1.24 -1.08 2.61
C CYS A 161 2.36 -0.07 2.40
N LYS A 162 3.24 0.07 3.40
CA LYS A 162 4.57 0.69 3.25
C LYS A 162 5.64 -0.37 3.44
N PHE A 163 6.58 -0.41 2.50
CA PHE A 163 7.74 -1.30 2.48
C PHE A 163 9.02 -0.49 2.56
N LYS A 164 10.06 -1.03 3.20
CA LYS A 164 11.38 -0.42 3.33
C LYS A 164 12.38 -1.18 2.44
N LYS A 165 13.19 -0.47 1.67
CA LYS A 165 14.26 -1.09 0.88
C LYS A 165 15.33 -1.71 1.78
N LYS A 166 15.85 -2.85 1.35
CA LYS A 166 16.87 -3.66 2.04
C LYS A 166 18.28 -3.38 1.52
#